data_AF-A0A815K7X6-F1
#
_entry.id   AF-A0A815K7X6-F1
#
_cell.length_a   1.000
_cell.length_b   1.000
_cell.length_c   1.000
_cell.angle_alpha   90.00
_cell.angle_beta   90.00
_cell.angle_gamma   90.00
#
_symmetry.space_group_name_H-M   'P 1'
#
loop_
_entity.id
_entity.type
_entity.pdbx_description
1 polymer ?
#
loop_
_entity_poly.entity_id
_entity_poly.type
_entity_poly.pdbx_seq_one_letter_code
_entity_poly.pdbx_strand_id
1 'polypeptide(L)'
;MTNNEIEQVTTNGTSGKKRSKSKKEINHNNDYSSISDYLQVTNRIFKQMLISSLEGVDKIVKRLNTSEKINYIRQYACLIHRLFYVQLRESQWKYYYDISMQENIWSGRVSKKWAAMNKASQALQEFGNPSLSQCLSEMNHPLDFTTMSAMAIVVVGKGQHKLKQQCEYNKKMLKLDSTDHRLVQYVYDLKPNKQQIRSIRNIWKAIYNKKAY
;
A
#
# COMPACT_ATOMS: atom_id res chain seq x y z
N MET A 1 -60.90 -41.89 43.17
CA MET A 1 -61.08 -40.64 43.93
C MET A 1 -60.14 -39.61 43.34
N THR A 2 -60.71 -38.52 42.80
CA THR A 2 -60.18 -37.12 42.70
C THR A 2 -58.75 -36.89 42.20
N ASN A 3 -58.39 -35.89 41.41
CA ASN A 3 -59.02 -34.88 40.57
C ASN A 3 -57.83 -34.15 39.91
N ASN A 4 -58.11 -33.47 38.80
CA ASN A 4 -57.34 -32.42 38.12
C ASN A 4 -56.38 -31.58 38.98
N GLU A 5 -55.28 -31.09 38.38
CA GLU A 5 -55.16 -29.65 38.06
C GLU A 5 -53.96 -29.32 37.17
N ILE A 6 -54.24 -28.44 36.22
CA ILE A 6 -53.33 -27.73 35.33
C ILE A 6 -52.97 -26.43 36.04
N GLU A 7 -51.69 -26.08 36.11
CA GLU A 7 -51.29 -24.67 36.21
C GLU A 7 -50.21 -24.34 35.19
N GLN A 8 -50.58 -23.42 34.29
CA GLN A 8 -49.67 -22.62 33.51
C GLN A 8 -49.17 -21.47 34.39
N VAL A 9 -47.86 -21.22 34.39
CA VAL A 9 -47.31 -19.90 34.75
C VAL A 9 -46.37 -19.45 33.64
N THR A 10 -46.80 -18.41 32.96
CA THR A 10 -46.02 -17.53 32.09
C THR A 10 -45.11 -16.65 32.94
N THR A 11 -43.89 -16.38 32.49
CA THR A 11 -43.29 -15.03 32.57
C THR A 11 -42.06 -14.87 31.65
N ASN A 12 -42.20 -13.89 30.76
CA ASN A 12 -41.25 -12.80 30.51
C ASN A 12 -39.93 -13.09 29.77
N GLY A 13 -40.05 -12.92 28.46
CA GLY A 13 -39.18 -12.13 27.59
C GLY A 13 -37.84 -11.65 28.16
N THR A 14 -36.77 -12.12 27.54
CA THR A 14 -35.54 -11.32 27.44
C THR A 14 -35.15 -11.22 25.98
N SER A 15 -35.31 -10.00 25.46
CA SER A 15 -34.90 -9.58 24.13
C SER A 15 -33.44 -9.96 23.88
N GLY A 16 -33.21 -10.98 23.05
CA GLY A 16 -31.92 -11.23 22.45
C GLY A 16 -31.57 -10.05 21.55
N LYS A 17 -30.82 -9.06 22.08
CA LYS A 17 -30.13 -8.03 21.29
C LYS A 17 -29.24 -8.75 20.28
N LYS A 18 -29.75 -8.96 19.06
CA LYS A 18 -28.93 -9.19 17.87
C LYS A 18 -28.06 -7.95 17.73
N ARG A 19 -26.86 -8.01 18.31
CA ARG A 19 -25.75 -7.13 17.96
C ARG A 19 -25.41 -7.47 16.52
N SER A 20 -26.10 -6.80 15.60
CA SER A 20 -25.64 -6.55 14.25
C SER A 20 -24.30 -5.83 14.39
N LYS A 21 -23.21 -6.62 14.49
CA LYS A 21 -21.88 -6.13 14.16
C LYS A 21 -21.97 -5.73 12.70
N SER A 22 -22.20 -4.45 12.47
CA SER A 22 -21.87 -3.81 11.21
C SER A 22 -20.42 -4.17 10.94
N LYS A 23 -20.20 -5.17 10.08
CA LYS A 23 -18.95 -5.31 9.37
C LYS A 23 -18.78 -3.98 8.65
N LYS A 24 -18.04 -3.05 9.26
CA LYS A 24 -17.30 -2.06 8.50
C LYS A 24 -16.39 -2.89 7.64
N GLU A 25 -16.85 -3.21 6.43
CA GLU A 25 -15.97 -3.55 5.34
C GLU A 25 -15.01 -2.37 5.25
N ILE A 26 -13.80 -2.59 5.74
CA ILE A 26 -12.67 -1.72 5.48
C ILE A 26 -12.50 -1.84 3.97
N ASN A 27 -13.12 -0.90 3.27
CA ASN A 27 -13.02 -0.75 1.83
C ASN A 27 -11.58 -0.31 1.57
N HIS A 28 -10.65 -1.28 1.50
CA HIS A 28 -9.25 -1.08 1.08
C HIS A 28 -9.16 -0.81 -0.43
N ASN A 29 -10.22 -0.28 -1.03
CA ASN A 29 -10.24 0.13 -2.40
C ASN A 29 -9.56 1.49 -2.52
N ASN A 30 -8.41 1.42 -3.19
CA ASN A 30 -7.70 2.52 -3.83
C ASN A 30 -6.96 3.52 -2.94
N ASP A 31 -5.83 3.07 -2.38
CA ASP A 31 -4.67 3.93 -2.09
C ASP A 31 -3.93 4.38 -3.39
N TYR A 32 -4.63 4.40 -4.54
CA TYR A 32 -4.16 4.98 -5.79
C TYR A 32 -4.40 6.49 -5.84
N SER A 33 -5.15 7.07 -4.89
CA SER A 33 -5.43 8.51 -4.86
C SER A 33 -4.17 9.37 -4.61
N SER A 34 -3.10 8.77 -4.09
CA SER A 34 -1.81 9.45 -3.89
C SER A 34 -0.85 9.34 -5.09
N ILE A 35 -1.18 8.55 -6.12
CA ILE A 35 -0.44 8.56 -7.37
C ILE A 35 -0.79 9.87 -8.06
N SER A 36 0.19 10.75 -8.23
CA SER A 36 -0.04 12.03 -8.89
C SER A 36 -0.56 11.76 -10.30
N ASP A 37 -1.85 12.00 -10.51
CA ASP A 37 -2.46 11.89 -11.84
C ASP A 37 -2.04 13.12 -12.64
N TYR A 38 -0.87 13.02 -13.29
CA TYR A 38 -0.36 14.13 -14.09
C TYR A 38 -1.34 14.51 -15.21
N LEU A 39 -2.29 13.66 -15.60
CA LEU A 39 -3.32 14.01 -16.59
C LEU A 39 -4.26 15.11 -16.12
N GLN A 40 -4.51 15.20 -14.80
CA GLN A 40 -5.35 16.24 -14.20
C GLN A 40 -4.61 17.59 -14.04
N VAL A 41 -3.28 17.57 -14.13
CA VAL A 41 -2.45 18.75 -13.97
C VAL A 41 -2.51 19.58 -15.25
N THR A 42 -2.82 20.88 -15.14
CA THR A 42 -2.83 21.77 -16.30
C THR A 42 -1.45 21.87 -16.97
N ASN A 43 -1.40 22.13 -18.28
CA ASN A 43 -0.13 22.28 -19.01
C ASN A 43 0.81 23.31 -18.37
N ARG A 44 0.25 24.40 -17.81
CA ARG A 44 1.02 25.44 -17.11
C ARG A 44 1.74 24.87 -15.88
N ILE A 45 0.99 24.15 -15.03
CA ILE A 45 1.54 23.58 -13.80
C ILE A 45 2.53 22.47 -14.15
N PHE A 46 2.19 21.58 -15.09
CA PHE A 46 3.10 20.50 -15.50
C PHE A 46 4.41 21.04 -16.10
N LYS A 47 4.35 22.12 -16.88
CA LYS A 47 5.55 22.82 -17.38
C LYS A 47 6.38 23.42 -16.24
N GLN A 48 5.76 23.99 -15.21
CA GLN A 48 6.48 24.45 -14.01
C GLN A 48 7.13 23.28 -13.26
N MET A 49 6.46 22.13 -13.16
CA MET A 49 7.04 20.92 -12.58
C MET A 49 8.28 20.48 -13.36
N LEU A 50 8.22 20.47 -14.70
CA LEU A 50 9.38 20.18 -15.56
C LEU A 50 10.54 21.15 -15.30
N ILE A 51 10.28 22.46 -15.27
CA ILE A 51 11.31 23.50 -15.00
C ILE A 51 11.94 23.27 -13.63
N SER A 52 11.12 23.11 -12.58
CA SER A 52 11.60 22.89 -11.22
C SER A 52 12.36 21.56 -11.05
N SER A 53 12.13 20.61 -11.94
CA SER A 53 12.76 19.28 -11.91
C SER A 53 14.08 19.25 -12.66
N LEU A 54 14.26 20.13 -13.65
CA LEU A 54 15.37 20.13 -14.59
C LEU A 54 16.19 21.42 -14.40
N GLU A 55 17.03 21.45 -13.38
CA GLU A 55 17.95 22.56 -13.13
C GLU A 55 18.90 22.77 -14.33
N GLY A 56 18.94 24.00 -14.86
CA GLY A 56 19.84 24.38 -15.97
C GLY A 56 19.34 24.02 -17.38
N VAL A 57 18.10 23.54 -17.54
CA VAL A 57 17.58 23.02 -18.82
C VAL A 57 16.55 23.95 -19.48
N ASP A 58 16.57 25.24 -19.15
CA ASP A 58 15.62 26.25 -19.66
C ASP A 58 15.52 26.28 -21.19
N LYS A 59 16.65 26.04 -21.87
CA LYS A 59 16.70 26.00 -23.34
C LYS A 59 15.86 24.86 -23.91
N ILE A 60 15.76 23.71 -23.24
CA ILE A 60 14.99 22.57 -23.74
C ILE A 60 13.51 22.72 -23.35
N VAL A 61 13.21 23.27 -22.17
CA VAL A 61 11.81 23.57 -21.82
C VAL A 61 11.19 24.61 -22.75
N LYS A 62 11.99 25.59 -23.23
CA LYS A 62 11.57 26.52 -24.28
C LYS A 62 11.24 25.81 -25.62
N ARG A 63 11.74 24.61 -25.87
CA ARG A 63 11.38 23.80 -27.07
C ARG A 63 10.05 23.06 -26.90
N LEU A 64 9.50 23.02 -25.67
CA LEU A 64 8.21 22.45 -25.30
C LEU A 64 7.10 23.51 -25.26
N ASN A 65 7.09 24.44 -26.22
CA ASN A 65 6.12 25.53 -26.23
C ASN A 65 4.75 25.15 -26.81
N THR A 66 4.63 23.99 -27.44
CA THR A 66 3.35 23.51 -27.96
C THR A 66 2.61 22.68 -26.91
N SER A 67 1.29 22.81 -26.87
CA SER A 67 0.41 22.02 -26.00
C SER A 67 0.56 20.52 -26.25
N GLU A 68 0.76 20.11 -27.50
CA GLU A 68 0.97 18.72 -27.92
C GLU A 68 2.20 18.11 -27.26
N LYS A 69 3.36 18.78 -27.31
CA LYS A 69 4.61 18.30 -26.70
C LYS A 69 4.49 18.17 -25.18
N ILE A 70 3.84 19.14 -24.53
CA ILE A 70 3.59 19.09 -23.08
C ILE A 70 2.67 17.92 -22.75
N ASN A 71 1.57 17.75 -23.50
CA ASN A 71 0.62 16.67 -23.31
C ASN A 71 1.29 15.30 -23.48
N TYR A 72 2.16 15.19 -24.48
CA TYR A 72 2.93 14.00 -24.77
C TYR A 72 3.85 13.61 -23.59
N ILE A 73 4.71 14.53 -23.12
CA ILE A 73 5.60 14.27 -21.99
C ILE A 73 4.80 13.93 -20.73
N ARG A 74 3.63 14.54 -20.56
CA ARG A 74 2.72 14.29 -19.43
C ARG A 74 2.15 12.88 -19.45
N GLN A 75 1.69 12.39 -20.61
CA GLN A 75 1.25 11.00 -20.76
C GLN A 75 2.41 10.03 -20.50
N TYR A 76 3.60 10.34 -21.04
CA TYR A 76 4.79 9.52 -20.83
C TYR A 76 5.20 9.49 -19.35
N ALA A 77 5.18 10.63 -18.66
CA ALA A 77 5.41 10.71 -17.22
C ALA A 77 4.38 9.90 -16.42
N CYS A 78 3.09 9.91 -16.78
CA CYS A 78 2.09 9.03 -16.16
C CYS A 78 2.44 7.55 -16.31
N LEU A 79 2.85 7.12 -17.49
CA LEU A 79 3.24 5.74 -17.75
C LEU A 79 4.44 5.32 -16.90
N ILE A 80 5.51 6.14 -16.90
CA ILE A 80 6.69 5.88 -16.07
C ILE A 80 6.33 5.86 -14.58
N HIS A 81 5.49 6.80 -14.13
CA HIS A 81 5.08 6.86 -12.73
C HIS A 81 4.32 5.62 -12.29
N ARG A 82 3.40 5.13 -13.13
CA ARG A 82 2.66 3.90 -12.86
C ARG A 82 3.58 2.67 -12.92
N LEU A 83 4.55 2.63 -13.84
CA LEU A 83 5.56 1.57 -13.89
C LEU A 83 6.41 1.51 -12.61
N PHE A 84 6.97 2.64 -12.18
CA PHE A 84 7.74 2.69 -10.93
C PHE A 84 6.91 2.32 -9.71
N TYR A 85 5.64 2.73 -9.67
CA TYR A 85 4.74 2.34 -8.60
C TYR A 85 4.53 0.82 -8.54
N VAL A 86 4.31 0.17 -9.69
CA VAL A 86 4.17 -1.29 -9.76
C VAL A 86 5.44 -1.99 -9.29
N GLN A 87 6.62 -1.53 -9.74
CA GLN A 87 7.91 -2.06 -9.28
C GLN A 87 8.09 -1.90 -7.77
N LEU A 88 7.73 -0.74 -7.21
CA LEU A 88 7.84 -0.49 -5.77
C LEU A 88 6.92 -1.42 -4.97
N ARG A 89 5.68 -1.63 -5.44
CA ARG A 89 4.75 -2.58 -4.83
C ARG A 89 5.27 -4.00 -4.88
N GLU A 90 5.80 -4.43 -6.02
CA GLU A 90 6.39 -5.76 -6.15
C GLU A 90 7.55 -5.95 -5.17
N SER A 91 8.45 -4.96 -5.05
CA SER A 91 9.54 -4.98 -4.07
C SER A 91 9.02 -5.07 -2.62
N GLN A 92 7.99 -4.30 -2.28
CA GLN A 92 7.36 -4.34 -0.97
C GLN A 92 6.74 -5.71 -0.70
N TRP A 93 6.02 -6.26 -1.67
CA TRP A 93 5.38 -7.57 -1.58
C TRP A 93 6.38 -8.70 -1.37
N LYS A 94 7.45 -8.71 -2.16
CA LYS A 94 8.53 -9.68 -2.03
C LYS A 94 9.10 -9.64 -0.61
N TYR A 95 9.41 -8.44 -0.10
CA TYR A 95 9.90 -8.27 1.26
C TYR A 95 8.93 -8.82 2.32
N TYR A 96 7.63 -8.56 2.14
CA TYR A 96 6.60 -8.99 3.09
C TYR A 96 6.47 -10.51 3.12
N TYR A 97 6.49 -11.11 1.93
CA TYR A 97 6.49 -12.56 1.77
C TYR A 97 7.71 -13.19 2.43
N ASP A 98 8.91 -12.67 2.15
CA ASP A 98 10.17 -13.21 2.66
C ASP A 98 10.21 -13.19 4.19
N ILE A 99 9.85 -12.07 4.83
CA ILE A 99 9.75 -11.98 6.31
C ILE A 99 8.74 -12.98 6.85
N SER A 100 7.56 -13.04 6.25
CA SER A 100 6.47 -13.87 6.77
C SER A 100 6.80 -15.36 6.70
N MET A 101 7.56 -15.78 5.67
CA MET A 101 8.09 -17.12 5.54
C MET A 101 9.21 -17.40 6.55
N GLN A 102 10.16 -16.48 6.71
CA GLN A 102 11.28 -16.63 7.65
C GLN A 102 10.81 -16.74 9.12
N GLU A 103 9.86 -15.89 9.50
CA GLU A 103 9.38 -15.80 10.88
C GLU A 103 8.19 -16.74 11.15
N ASN A 104 7.83 -17.61 10.19
CA ASN A 104 6.70 -18.54 10.24
C ASN A 104 5.36 -17.88 10.64
N ILE A 105 5.22 -16.58 10.39
CA ILE A 105 4.00 -15.81 10.70
C ILE A 105 2.85 -16.32 9.84
N TRP A 106 3.15 -16.69 8.61
CA TRP A 106 2.18 -17.25 7.67
C TRP A 106 2.25 -18.78 7.71
N SER A 107 1.99 -19.36 8.89
CA SER A 107 1.77 -20.80 9.05
C SER A 107 0.46 -21.31 8.42
N GLY A 108 -0.27 -20.45 7.69
CA GLY A 108 -1.47 -20.81 6.94
C GLY A 108 -1.50 -20.09 5.59
N ARG A 109 -1.71 -20.87 4.52
CA ARG A 109 -1.81 -20.45 3.11
C ARG A 109 -2.32 -19.01 2.96
N VAL A 110 -1.50 -18.13 2.38
CA VAL A 110 -1.98 -16.86 1.83
C VAL A 110 -3.27 -17.14 1.09
N SER A 111 -4.38 -16.58 1.55
CA SER A 111 -5.67 -16.97 0.96
C SER A 111 -5.60 -16.69 -0.55
N LYS A 112 -6.08 -17.63 -1.38
CA LYS A 112 -6.06 -17.47 -2.85
C LYS A 112 -6.66 -16.12 -3.27
N LYS A 113 -7.65 -15.62 -2.52
CA LYS A 113 -8.26 -14.30 -2.69
C LYS A 113 -7.27 -13.15 -2.47
N TRP A 114 -6.43 -13.23 -1.46
CA TRP A 114 -5.47 -12.18 -1.11
C TRP A 114 -4.24 -12.18 -2.02
N ALA A 115 -3.80 -13.36 -2.47
CA ALA A 115 -2.84 -13.47 -3.58
C ALA A 115 -3.44 -12.95 -4.90
N ALA A 116 -4.72 -13.22 -5.18
CA ALA A 116 -5.41 -12.74 -6.37
C ALA A 116 -5.68 -11.22 -6.37
N MET A 117 -5.93 -10.61 -5.21
CA MET A 117 -6.10 -9.16 -5.06
C MET A 117 -4.80 -8.37 -5.27
N ASN A 118 -3.64 -9.03 -5.10
CA ASN A 118 -2.33 -8.41 -5.21
C ASN A 118 -1.54 -8.86 -6.43
N LYS A 119 -2.22 -9.27 -7.50
CA LYS A 119 -1.64 -9.60 -8.82
C LYS A 119 -0.92 -8.39 -9.45
N ALA A 120 0.22 -8.02 -8.89
CA ALA A 120 1.16 -7.06 -9.46
C ALA A 120 1.62 -7.52 -10.86
N SER A 121 1.58 -8.83 -11.12
CA SER A 121 1.81 -9.45 -12.43
C SER A 121 0.74 -9.16 -13.49
N GLN A 122 -0.54 -8.98 -13.12
CA GLN A 122 -1.59 -8.60 -14.10
C GLN A 122 -1.43 -7.14 -14.56
N ALA A 123 -1.02 -6.24 -13.67
CA ALA A 123 -0.73 -4.86 -14.05
C ALA A 123 0.42 -4.78 -15.07
N LEU A 124 1.48 -5.59 -14.92
CA LEU A 124 2.57 -5.71 -15.90
C LEU A 124 2.11 -6.33 -17.23
N GLN A 125 1.18 -7.30 -17.21
CA GLN A 125 0.57 -7.84 -18.44
C GLN A 125 -0.30 -6.81 -19.18
N GLU A 126 -1.03 -5.95 -18.46
CA GLU A 126 -1.76 -4.84 -19.08
C GLU A 126 -0.82 -3.78 -19.69
N PHE A 127 0.39 -3.62 -19.17
CA PHE A 127 1.43 -2.79 -19.79
C PHE A 127 2.07 -3.41 -21.03
N GLY A 128 1.99 -4.73 -21.17
CA GLY A 128 2.30 -5.46 -22.40
C GLY A 128 1.19 -5.38 -23.46
N ASN A 129 0.13 -4.57 -23.25
CA ASN A 129 -0.86 -4.33 -24.30
C ASN A 129 -0.25 -3.55 -25.47
N PRO A 130 -0.65 -3.87 -26.72
CA PRO A 130 -0.14 -3.23 -27.94
C PRO A 130 -0.39 -1.72 -28.01
N SER A 131 -1.21 -1.12 -27.12
CA SER A 131 -1.46 0.33 -27.08
C SER A 131 -0.20 1.17 -26.86
N LEU A 132 0.79 0.66 -26.12
CA LEU A 132 2.01 1.40 -25.78
C LEU A 132 3.00 1.36 -26.95
N SER A 133 3.14 0.20 -27.62
CA SER A 133 3.91 0.07 -28.85
C SER A 133 3.27 0.82 -30.02
N GLN A 134 1.94 0.87 -30.07
CA GLN A 134 1.19 1.64 -31.08
C GLN A 134 1.36 3.15 -30.85
N CYS A 135 1.24 3.62 -29.61
CA CYS A 135 1.62 4.99 -29.24
C CYS A 135 3.08 5.28 -29.61
N LEU A 136 4.03 4.39 -29.31
CA LEU A 136 5.45 4.56 -29.66
C LEU A 136 5.70 4.60 -31.18
N SER A 137 4.92 3.86 -31.96
CA SER A 137 5.06 3.82 -33.43
C SER A 137 4.51 5.07 -34.14
N GLU A 138 3.57 5.79 -33.53
CA GLU A 138 3.03 7.04 -34.05
C GLU A 138 3.94 8.25 -33.76
N MET A 139 5.01 8.06 -32.97
CA MET A 139 5.88 9.12 -32.46
C MET A 139 7.05 9.47 -33.39
N ASN A 140 6.78 9.73 -34.67
CA ASN A 140 7.74 10.38 -35.58
C ASN A 140 7.82 11.90 -35.30
N HIS A 141 8.17 12.30 -34.07
CA HIS A 141 8.34 13.71 -33.70
C HIS A 141 9.83 14.10 -33.73
N PRO A 142 10.17 15.35 -34.13
CA PRO A 142 11.55 15.81 -34.26
C PRO A 142 12.26 16.11 -32.92
N LEU A 143 11.62 15.80 -31.79
CA LEU A 143 12.29 15.81 -30.49
C LEU A 143 12.88 14.42 -30.23
N ASP A 144 14.15 14.40 -29.86
CA ASP A 144 14.83 13.19 -29.40
C ASP A 144 14.06 12.55 -28.22
N PHE A 145 13.57 11.34 -28.45
CA PHE A 145 12.85 10.52 -27.48
C PHE A 145 13.65 10.33 -26.19
N THR A 146 14.99 10.27 -26.29
CA THR A 146 15.89 10.15 -25.13
C THR A 146 15.76 11.35 -24.22
N THR A 147 15.69 12.55 -24.79
CA THR A 147 15.51 13.79 -24.05
C THR A 147 14.15 13.83 -23.35
N MET A 148 13.06 13.48 -24.05
CA MET A 148 11.71 13.50 -23.47
C MET A 148 11.54 12.45 -22.36
N SER A 149 12.11 11.26 -22.57
CA SER A 149 12.08 10.20 -21.56
C SER A 149 12.88 10.58 -20.32
N ALA A 150 14.07 11.16 -20.48
CA ALA A 150 14.86 11.67 -19.35
C ALA A 150 14.07 12.71 -18.54
N MET A 151 13.38 13.65 -19.19
CA MET A 151 12.56 14.65 -18.48
C MET A 151 11.42 14.02 -17.68
N ALA A 152 10.70 13.08 -18.29
CA ALA A 152 9.63 12.36 -17.63
C ALA A 152 10.17 11.59 -16.42
N ILE A 153 11.31 10.89 -16.56
CA ILE A 153 11.96 10.18 -15.45
C ILE A 153 12.30 11.12 -14.30
N VAL A 154 12.87 12.29 -14.58
CA VAL A 154 13.29 13.23 -13.54
C VAL A 154 12.09 13.80 -12.78
N VAL A 155 11.03 14.23 -13.48
CA VAL A 155 9.79 14.73 -12.84
C VAL A 155 9.15 13.64 -11.99
N VAL A 156 9.02 12.45 -12.56
CA VAL A 156 8.43 11.30 -11.86
C VAL A 156 9.28 10.89 -10.67
N GLY A 157 10.60 10.93 -10.79
CA GLY A 157 11.55 10.59 -9.74
C GLY A 157 11.40 11.47 -8.50
N LYS A 158 11.22 12.79 -8.68
CA LYS A 158 10.93 13.70 -7.56
C LYS A 158 9.62 13.32 -6.86
N GLY A 159 8.55 13.06 -7.62
CA GLY A 159 7.26 12.62 -7.06
C GLY A 159 7.32 11.25 -6.35
N GLN A 160 8.14 10.33 -6.86
CA GLN A 160 8.32 8.97 -6.32
C GLN A 160 9.16 8.93 -5.04
N HIS A 161 9.88 10.00 -4.69
CA HIS A 161 10.71 10.01 -3.49
C HIS A 161 9.91 9.74 -2.21
N LYS A 162 8.75 10.41 -2.07
CA LYS A 162 7.85 10.21 -0.92
C LYS A 162 7.31 8.79 -0.85
N LEU A 163 6.91 8.23 -1.99
CA LEU A 163 6.44 6.84 -2.11
C LEU A 163 7.53 5.84 -1.68
N LYS A 164 8.78 6.04 -2.13
CA LYS A 164 9.92 5.22 -1.72
C LYS A 164 10.16 5.30 -0.21
N GLN A 165 10.18 6.51 0.37
CA GLN A 165 10.33 6.69 1.81
C GLN A 165 9.23 5.97 2.59
N GLN A 166 7.97 6.08 2.15
CA GLN A 166 6.85 5.41 2.80
C GLN A 166 6.94 3.88 2.66
N CYS A 167 7.36 3.37 1.51
CA CYS A 167 7.64 1.94 1.32
C CYS A 167 8.72 1.44 2.29
N GLU A 168 9.83 2.18 2.42
CA GLU A 168 10.91 1.83 3.36
C GLU A 168 10.47 1.90 4.83
N TYR A 169 9.66 2.90 5.19
CA TYR A 169 9.03 2.96 6.50
C TYR A 169 8.16 1.74 6.77
N ASN A 170 7.29 1.39 5.82
CA ASN A 170 6.39 0.23 5.93
C ASN A 170 7.16 -1.09 6.05
N LYS A 171 8.32 -1.23 5.39
CA LYS A 171 9.21 -2.38 5.56
C LYS A 171 9.78 -2.45 6.98
N LYS A 172 10.25 -1.32 7.52
CA LYS A 172 10.76 -1.24 8.90
C LYS A 172 9.70 -1.59 9.93
N MET A 173 8.48 -1.07 9.78
CA MET A 173 7.37 -1.40 10.68
C MET A 173 7.04 -2.88 10.65
N LEU A 174 6.95 -3.48 9.46
CA LEU A 174 6.70 -4.92 9.36
C LEU A 174 7.77 -5.76 10.07
N LYS A 175 9.04 -5.36 9.99
CA LYS A 175 10.14 -6.05 10.70
C LYS A 175 10.00 -5.95 12.23
N LEU A 176 9.49 -4.83 12.74
CA LEU A 176 9.19 -4.71 14.17
C LEU A 176 8.03 -5.63 14.55
N ASP A 177 6.94 -5.58 13.78
CA ASP A 177 5.76 -6.44 14.00
C ASP A 177 6.13 -7.93 13.94
N SER A 178 7.01 -8.32 13.01
CA SER A 178 7.49 -9.69 12.89
C SER A 178 8.31 -10.13 14.10
N THR A 179 9.14 -9.23 14.62
CA THR A 179 9.94 -9.48 15.83
C THR A 179 9.03 -9.63 17.04
N ASP A 180 8.04 -8.73 17.19
CA ASP A 180 7.06 -8.79 18.26
C ASP A 180 6.24 -10.09 18.20
N HIS A 181 5.80 -10.48 17.00
CA HIS A 181 5.12 -11.77 16.79
C HIS A 181 5.99 -12.94 17.26
N ARG A 182 7.26 -12.99 16.85
CA ARG A 182 8.18 -14.06 17.28
C ARG A 182 8.35 -14.08 18.80
N LEU A 183 8.50 -12.93 19.44
CA LEU A 183 8.65 -12.85 20.89
C LEU A 183 7.38 -13.34 21.61
N VAL A 184 6.20 -12.95 21.12
CA VAL A 184 4.92 -13.43 21.64
C VAL A 184 4.81 -14.95 21.47
N GLN A 185 5.11 -15.47 20.28
CA GLN A 185 5.09 -16.91 20.00
C GLN A 185 6.03 -17.66 20.95
N TYR A 186 7.26 -17.17 21.14
CA TYR A 186 8.23 -17.75 22.07
C TYR A 186 7.69 -17.81 23.51
N VAL A 187 7.05 -16.73 23.98
CA VAL A 187 6.41 -16.73 25.31
C VAL A 187 5.28 -17.76 25.39
N TYR A 188 4.47 -17.93 24.34
CA TYR A 188 3.42 -18.94 24.31
C TYR A 188 3.98 -20.37 24.32
N ASP A 189 5.04 -20.62 23.55
CA ASP A 189 5.66 -21.95 23.42
C ASP A 189 6.27 -22.43 24.75
N LEU A 190 6.75 -21.50 25.59
CA LEU A 190 7.22 -21.78 26.94
C LEU A 190 6.10 -22.19 27.92
N LYS A 191 4.83 -22.06 27.54
CA LYS A 191 3.65 -22.38 28.37
C LYS A 191 3.74 -21.84 29.81
N PRO A 192 4.00 -20.54 30.00
CA PRO A 192 4.25 -19.98 31.32
C PRO A 192 3.02 -20.09 32.21
N ASN A 193 3.24 -20.36 33.50
CA ASN A 193 2.17 -20.41 34.47
C ASN A 193 1.67 -18.99 34.85
N LYS A 194 0.52 -18.92 35.54
CA LYS A 194 -0.12 -17.65 35.92
C LYS A 194 0.80 -16.74 36.75
N GLN A 195 1.66 -17.31 37.60
CA GLN A 195 2.57 -16.55 38.46
C GLN A 195 3.71 -15.93 37.65
N GLN A 196 4.29 -16.68 36.71
CA GLN A 196 5.30 -16.18 35.77
C GLN A 196 4.75 -15.02 34.92
N ILE A 197 3.53 -15.16 34.40
CA ILE A 197 2.87 -14.08 33.64
C ILE A 197 2.67 -12.83 34.50
N ARG A 198 2.25 -12.98 35.76
CA ARG A 198 2.11 -11.86 36.70
C ARG A 198 3.46 -11.18 36.97
N SER A 199 4.53 -11.96 37.17
CA SER A 199 5.88 -11.43 37.38
C SER A 199 6.37 -10.62 36.18
N ILE A 200 6.26 -11.17 34.97
CA ILE A 200 6.62 -10.48 33.72
C ILE A 200 5.85 -9.15 33.59
N ARG A 201 4.55 -9.16 33.86
CA ARG A 201 3.72 -7.94 33.83
C ARG A 201 4.20 -6.88 34.83
N ASN A 202 4.57 -7.29 36.04
CA ASN A 202 5.07 -6.37 37.07
C ASN A 202 6.41 -5.75 36.68
N ILE A 203 7.33 -6.55 36.12
CA ILE A 203 8.61 -6.07 35.58
C ILE A 203 8.37 -5.05 34.47
N TRP A 204 7.48 -5.37 33.52
CA TRP A 204 7.19 -4.48 32.39
C TRP A 204 6.60 -3.14 32.85
N LYS A 205 5.66 -3.16 33.81
CA LYS A 205 5.13 -1.93 34.44
C LYS A 205 6.21 -1.11 35.12
N ALA A 206 7.11 -1.74 35.85
CA ALA A 206 8.19 -1.05 36.55
C ALA A 206 9.16 -0.36 35.57
N ILE A 207 9.47 -1.00 34.44
CA ILE A 207 10.32 -0.44 33.39
C ILE A 207 9.63 0.76 32.71
N TYR A 208 8.34 0.63 32.36
CA TYR A 208 7.62 1.67 31.64
C TYR A 208 7.36 2.91 32.51
N ASN A 209 7.02 2.70 33.79
CA ASN A 209 6.79 3.81 34.72
C ASN A 209 8.07 4.58 35.07
N LYS A 210 9.26 3.96 34.94
CA LYS A 210 10.55 4.64 35.14
C LYS A 210 10.93 5.58 33.99
N LYS A 211 10.34 5.43 32.81
CA LYS A 211 10.62 6.32 31.65
C LYS A 211 9.74 7.56 31.59
N ALA A 212 8.81 7.72 32.55
CA ALA A 212 7.86 8.83 32.61
C ALA A 212 8.33 10.02 33.49
N TYR A 213 9.56 9.96 34.00
CA TYR A 213 10.26 11.01 34.74
C TYR A 213 11.55 11.36 34.02
#